data_AF-A0A6P1B9I9-F1
#
_entry.id   AF-A0A6P1B9I9-F1
#
_cell.length_a   1.000
_cell.length_b   1.000
_cell.length_c   1.000
_cell.angle_alpha   90.00
_cell.angle_beta   90.00
_cell.angle_gamma   90.00
#
_symmetry.space_group_name_H-M   'P 1'
#
loop_
_entity.id
_entity.type
_entity.pdbx_description
1 polymer ?
#
loop_
_entity_poly.entity_id
_entity_poly.type
_entity_poly.pdbx_seq_one_letter_code
_entity_poly.pdbx_strand_id
1 'polypeptide(L)'
;MSWIVAIVLRLAGVAGVSLSPFAAGALFAGGLALLAGGGAIAGAVHLYNAGYRSADDKCEAAQTAAQNAQLQARLEEKDRQLVFANALQQRDATRAAAAEEQLKSNQGAIDATPANPNKCFTRDMSRRVRGVR
;
A
#
# COMPACT_ATOMS: atom_id res chain seq x y z
N MET A 1 -6.12 52.79 45.43
CA MET A 1 -6.46 51.36 45.65
C MET A 1 -6.60 50.69 44.29
N SER A 2 -5.84 49.64 44.02
CA SER A 2 -5.89 48.94 42.71
C SER A 2 -7.25 48.26 42.53
N TRP A 3 -7.89 48.48 41.37
CA TRP A 3 -9.20 47.91 41.02
C TRP A 3 -9.26 46.38 41.14
N ILE A 4 -8.14 45.70 40.88
CA ILE A 4 -8.01 44.24 41.03
C ILE A 4 -8.17 43.81 42.49
N VAL A 5 -7.58 44.55 43.43
CA VAL A 5 -7.71 44.26 44.87
C VAL A 5 -9.16 44.42 45.30
N ALA A 6 -9.88 45.40 44.76
CA ALA A 6 -11.31 45.57 45.03
C ALA A 6 -12.17 44.41 44.48
N ILE A 7 -11.83 43.87 43.30
CA ILE A 7 -12.52 42.71 42.72
C ILE A 7 -12.27 41.45 43.56
N VAL A 8 -11.03 41.19 43.97
CA VAL A 8 -10.67 40.04 44.82
C VAL A 8 -11.35 40.12 46.18
N LEU A 9 -11.39 41.31 46.80
CA LEU A 9 -12.09 41.52 48.07
C LEU A 9 -13.61 41.34 47.94
N ARG A 10 -14.22 41.76 46.83
CA ARG A 10 -15.65 41.53 46.56
C ARG A 10 -15.96 40.04 46.36
N LEU A 11 -15.14 39.32 45.61
CA LEU A 11 -15.30 37.87 45.43
C LEU A 11 -15.11 37.10 46.74
N ALA A 12 -14.12 37.47 47.54
CA ALA A 12 -13.92 36.92 48.88
C ALA A 12 -15.11 37.22 49.81
N GLY A 13 -15.66 38.43 49.74
CA GLY A 13 -16.86 38.83 50.48
C GLY A 13 -18.10 38.02 50.09
N VAL A 14 -18.28 37.70 48.80
CA VAL A 14 -19.36 36.81 48.33
C VAL A 14 -19.19 35.39 48.84
N ALA A 15 -17.95 34.94 49.03
CA ALA A 15 -17.63 33.65 49.66
C ALA A 15 -17.66 33.68 51.20
N GLY A 16 -18.04 34.80 51.83
CA GLY A 16 -18.14 34.95 53.29
C GLY A 16 -16.80 35.12 54.02
N VAL A 17 -15.71 35.40 53.29
CA VAL A 17 -14.36 35.52 53.84
C VAL A 17 -13.92 36.99 53.88
N SER A 18 -13.69 37.54 55.06
CA SER A 18 -13.14 38.90 55.23
C SER A 18 -11.63 38.89 55.03
N LEU A 19 -11.18 39.06 53.78
CA LEU A 19 -9.76 39.17 53.44
C LEU A 19 -9.26 40.61 53.64
N SER A 20 -8.05 40.77 54.18
CA SER A 20 -7.39 42.08 54.22
C SER A 20 -6.88 42.46 52.82
N PRO A 21 -6.80 43.76 52.47
CA PRO A 21 -6.30 44.21 51.17
C PRO A 21 -4.87 43.72 50.88
N PHE A 22 -4.06 43.50 51.92
CA PHE A 22 -2.73 42.91 51.80
C PHE A 22 -2.78 41.43 51.41
N ALA A 23 -3.65 40.64 52.07
CA ALA A 23 -3.84 39.23 51.75
C ALA A 23 -4.44 39.02 50.35
N ALA A 24 -5.37 39.88 49.94
CA ALA A 24 -5.92 39.88 48.59
C ALA A 24 -4.84 40.16 47.51
N GLY A 25 -3.92 41.10 47.79
CA GLY A 25 -2.78 41.37 46.91
C GLY A 25 -1.79 40.19 46.84
N ALA A 26 -1.51 39.55 47.98
CA ALA A 26 -0.62 38.39 48.04
C ALA A 26 -1.17 37.17 47.29
N LEU A 27 -2.48 36.89 47.42
CA LEU A 27 -3.14 35.81 46.68
C LEU A 27 -3.13 36.05 45.18
N PHE A 28 -3.34 37.29 44.74
CA PHE A 28 -3.28 37.64 43.33
C PHE A 28 -1.86 37.49 42.75
N ALA A 29 -0.86 38.00 43.46
CA ALA A 29 0.54 37.87 43.05
C ALA A 29 1.01 36.40 43.06
N GLY A 30 0.65 35.63 44.09
CA GLY A 30 0.96 34.20 44.18
C GLY A 30 0.26 33.38 43.09
N GLY A 31 -1.01 33.68 42.78
CA GLY A 31 -1.74 33.05 41.69
C GLY A 31 -1.14 33.36 40.33
N LEU A 32 -0.72 34.60 40.08
CA LEU A 32 -0.01 34.97 38.85
C LEU A 32 1.36 34.28 38.74
N ALA A 33 2.11 34.16 39.83
CA ALA A 33 3.39 33.45 39.84
C ALA A 33 3.22 31.96 39.52
N LEU A 34 2.17 31.32 40.04
CA LEU A 34 1.82 29.93 39.72
C LEU A 34 1.39 29.77 38.26
N LEU A 35 0.61 30.71 37.71
CA LEU A 35 0.20 30.69 36.30
C LEU A 35 1.38 30.94 35.36
N ALA A 36 2.28 31.86 35.70
CA ALA A 36 3.48 32.14 34.91
C ALA A 36 4.46 30.97 34.96
N GLY A 37 4.71 30.39 36.13
CA GLY A 37 5.55 29.19 36.29
C GLY A 37 4.94 27.97 35.60
N GLY A 38 3.64 27.75 35.75
CA GLY A 38 2.91 26.66 35.08
C GLY A 38 2.88 26.82 33.56
N GLY A 39 2.72 28.05 33.06
CA GLY A 39 2.76 28.36 31.63
C GLY A 39 4.14 28.11 31.01
N ALA A 40 5.22 28.42 31.73
CA ALA A 40 6.59 28.12 31.29
C ALA A 40 6.84 26.61 31.18
N ILE A 41 6.37 25.83 32.15
CA ILE A 41 6.51 24.36 32.15
C ILE A 41 5.65 23.74 31.03
N ALA A 42 4.41 24.19 30.86
CA ALA A 42 3.54 23.73 29.79
C ALA A 42 4.12 24.06 28.40
N GLY A 43 4.65 25.28 28.23
CA GLY A 43 5.32 25.69 26.99
C GLY A 43 6.54 24.82 26.65
N ALA A 44 7.36 24.47 27.65
CA ALA A 44 8.52 23.61 27.47
C ALA A 44 8.12 22.17 27.05
N VAL A 45 7.07 21.62 27.63
CA VAL A 45 6.55 20.29 27.27
C VAL A 45 5.97 20.27 25.85
N HIS A 46 5.28 21.34 25.43
CA HIS A 46 4.77 21.46 24.06
C HIS A 46 5.90 21.56 23.02
N LEU A 47 6.96 22.31 23.31
CA LEU A 47 8.14 22.39 22.44
C LEU A 47 8.88 21.05 22.35
N TYR A 48 9.00 20.33 23.47
CA TYR A 48 9.62 19.01 23.51
C TYR A 48 8.84 17.96 22.70
N ASN A 49 7.51 17.92 22.86
CA ASN A 49 6.63 17.01 22.12
C ASN A 49 6.55 17.36 20.62
N ALA A 50 6.64 18.65 20.25
CA ALA A 50 6.69 19.07 18.85
C ALA A 50 8.01 18.62 18.18
N GLY A 51 9.14 18.71 18.90
CA GLY A 51 10.44 18.22 18.41
C GLY A 51 10.42 16.73 18.12
N TYR A 52 9.85 15.92 19.03
CA TYR A 52 9.74 14.47 18.85
C TYR A 52 8.85 14.09 17.66
N ARG A 53 7.67 14.70 17.53
CA ARG A 53 6.77 14.47 16.38
C ARG A 53 7.44 14.79 15.05
N SER A 54 8.20 15.88 14.99
CA SER A 54 8.91 16.27 13.75
C SER A 54 10.04 15.31 13.35
N ALA A 55 10.56 14.51 14.29
CA ALA A 55 11.56 13.49 14.01
C ALA A 55 10.91 12.18 13.56
N ASP A 56 9.81 11.76 14.21
CA ASP A 56 9.05 10.58 13.83
C ASP A 56 8.42 10.73 12.43
N ASP A 57 7.86 11.91 12.11
CA ASP A 57 7.27 12.18 10.79
C ASP A 57 8.30 12.04 9.65
N LYS A 58 9.56 12.39 9.89
CA LYS A 58 10.65 12.25 8.90
C LYS A 58 11.06 10.79 8.72
N CYS A 59 11.07 10.01 9.80
CA CYS A 59 11.34 8.58 9.74
C CYS A 59 10.21 7.83 9.02
N GLU A 60 8.95 8.13 9.32
CA GLU A 60 7.79 7.52 8.65
C GLU A 60 7.76 7.86 7.15
N ALA A 61 8.06 9.10 6.78
CA ALA A 61 8.16 9.51 5.37
C ALA A 61 9.29 8.78 4.62
N ALA A 62 10.46 8.62 5.25
CA ALA A 62 11.56 7.85 4.67
C ALA A 62 11.23 6.35 4.55
N GLN A 63 10.55 5.79 5.54
CA GLN A 63 10.15 4.39 5.55
C GLN A 63 9.08 4.09 4.50
N THR A 64 8.08 4.97 4.34
CA THR A 64 7.07 4.84 3.28
C THR A 64 7.66 5.03 1.89
N ALA A 65 8.60 5.96 1.70
CA ALA A 65 9.32 6.11 0.44
C ALA A 65 10.13 4.84 0.09
N ALA A 66 10.81 4.24 1.07
CA ALA A 66 11.55 3.00 0.88
C ALA A 66 10.63 1.81 0.54
N GLN A 67 9.48 1.70 1.22
CA GLN A 67 8.48 0.68 0.91
C GLN A 67 7.92 0.86 -0.52
N ASN A 68 7.54 2.08 -0.90
CA ASN A 68 7.06 2.37 -2.25
C ASN A 68 8.08 2.02 -3.33
N ALA A 69 9.36 2.32 -3.11
CA ALA A 69 10.43 1.94 -4.05
C ALA A 69 10.57 0.41 -4.18
N GLN A 70 10.48 -0.33 -3.06
CA GLN A 70 10.50 -1.80 -3.09
C GLN A 70 9.26 -2.40 -3.77
N LEU A 71 8.10 -1.79 -3.60
CA LEU A 71 6.86 -2.19 -4.26
C LEU A 71 6.94 -1.96 -5.78
N GLN A 72 7.44 -0.79 -6.22
CA GLN A 72 7.65 -0.50 -7.64
C GLN A 72 8.64 -1.49 -8.28
N ALA A 73 9.76 -1.78 -7.62
CA ALA A 73 10.72 -2.76 -8.14
C ALA A 73 10.10 -4.16 -8.31
N ARG A 74 9.23 -4.58 -7.37
CA ARG A 74 8.50 -5.86 -7.48
C ARG A 74 7.45 -5.86 -8.58
N LEU A 75 6.78 -4.73 -8.83
CA LEU A 75 5.82 -4.59 -9.92
C LEU A 75 6.52 -4.71 -11.28
N GLU A 76 7.64 -4.02 -11.48
CA GLU A 76 8.42 -4.12 -12.73
C GLU A 76 8.94 -5.53 -13.01
N GLU A 77 9.29 -6.27 -11.96
CA GLU A 77 9.67 -7.67 -12.09
C GLU A 77 8.48 -8.56 -12.47
N LYS A 78 7.30 -8.33 -11.89
CA LYS A 78 6.08 -9.05 -12.23
C LYS A 78 5.56 -8.73 -13.63
N ASP A 79 5.65 -7.48 -14.06
CA ASP A 79 5.25 -7.08 -15.41
C ASP A 79 6.13 -7.76 -16.46
N ARG A 80 7.44 -7.86 -16.24
CA ARG A 80 8.33 -8.62 -17.13
C ARG A 80 7.95 -10.10 -17.21
N GLN A 81 7.59 -10.72 -16.08
CA GLN A 81 7.11 -12.10 -16.05
C GLN A 81 5.79 -12.27 -16.81
N LEU A 82 4.85 -11.34 -16.66
CA LEU A 82 3.56 -11.36 -17.34
C LEU A 82 3.70 -11.15 -18.85
N VAL A 83 4.56 -10.23 -19.29
CA VAL A 83 4.85 -10.02 -20.71
C VAL A 83 5.44 -11.29 -21.33
N PHE A 84 6.38 -11.94 -20.65
CA PHE A 84 6.95 -13.19 -21.12
C PHE A 84 5.91 -14.32 -21.21
N ALA A 85 5.09 -14.49 -20.17
CA ALA A 85 4.03 -15.50 -20.15
C ALA A 85 2.98 -15.27 -21.25
N ASN A 86 2.52 -14.03 -21.43
CA ASN A 86 1.57 -13.67 -22.48
C ASN A 86 2.16 -13.89 -23.88
N ALA A 87 3.44 -13.55 -24.08
CA ALA A 87 4.12 -13.80 -25.35
C ALA A 87 4.20 -15.30 -25.65
N LEU A 88 4.46 -16.14 -24.65
CA LEU A 88 4.46 -17.60 -24.82
C LEU A 88 3.07 -18.11 -25.21
N GLN A 89 2.03 -17.68 -24.49
CA GLN A 89 0.65 -18.08 -24.74
C GLN A 89 0.18 -17.67 -26.15
N GLN A 90 0.54 -16.47 -26.62
CA GLN A 90 0.24 -16.04 -27.99
C GLN A 90 0.96 -16.90 -29.03
N ARG A 91 2.24 -17.25 -28.80
CA ARG A 91 2.98 -18.14 -29.72
C ARG A 91 2.35 -19.53 -29.77
N ASP A 92 1.93 -20.08 -28.64
CA ASP A 92 1.28 -21.39 -28.62
C ASP A 92 -0.11 -21.34 -29.29
N ALA A 93 -0.89 -20.29 -29.07
CA ALA A 93 -2.17 -20.08 -29.76
C ALA A 93 -1.99 -19.98 -31.29
N THR A 94 -0.98 -19.25 -31.76
CA THR A 94 -0.70 -19.15 -33.22
C THR A 94 -0.23 -20.48 -33.81
N ARG A 95 0.57 -21.26 -33.07
CA ARG A 95 0.99 -22.60 -33.51
C ARG A 95 -0.18 -23.58 -33.55
N ALA A 96 -1.07 -23.53 -32.57
CA ALA A 96 -2.27 -24.35 -32.55
C ALA A 96 -3.19 -24.01 -33.74
N ALA A 97 -3.43 -22.72 -34.01
CA ALA A 97 -4.22 -22.27 -35.15
C ALA A 97 -3.62 -22.72 -36.50
N ALA A 98 -2.29 -22.57 -36.67
CA ALA A 98 -1.60 -23.02 -37.88
C ALA A 98 -1.66 -24.55 -38.06
N ALA A 99 -1.57 -25.33 -36.97
CA ALA A 99 -1.71 -26.77 -37.01
C ALA A 99 -3.14 -27.21 -37.37
N GLU A 100 -4.16 -26.52 -36.83
CA GLU A 100 -5.57 -26.78 -37.19
C GLU A 100 -5.85 -26.49 -38.67
N GLU A 101 -5.27 -25.43 -39.21
CA GLU A 101 -5.42 -25.08 -40.63
C GLU A 101 -4.73 -26.12 -41.54
N GLN A 102 -3.55 -26.60 -41.16
CA GLN A 102 -2.89 -27.72 -41.83
C GLN A 102 -3.70 -29.01 -41.76
N LEU A 103 -4.30 -29.33 -40.60
CA LEU A 103 -5.14 -30.51 -40.46
C LEU A 103 -6.37 -30.43 -41.37
N LYS A 104 -7.05 -29.27 -41.42
CA LYS A 104 -8.18 -29.05 -42.34
C LYS A 104 -7.77 -29.18 -43.81
N SER A 105 -6.62 -28.62 -44.19
CA SER A 105 -6.09 -28.74 -45.55
C SER A 105 -5.76 -30.20 -45.91
N ASN A 106 -5.12 -30.93 -45.00
CA ASN A 106 -4.80 -32.35 -45.19
C ASN A 106 -6.07 -33.20 -45.29
N GLN A 107 -7.09 -32.89 -44.50
CA GLN A 107 -8.37 -33.59 -44.54
C GLN A 107 -9.10 -33.37 -45.87
N GLY A 108 -9.14 -32.13 -46.37
CA GLY A 108 -9.67 -31.84 -47.70
C GLY A 108 -8.92 -32.57 -48.82
N ALA A 109 -7.61 -32.73 -48.71
CA ALA A 109 -6.82 -33.51 -49.66
C ALA A 109 -7.11 -35.02 -49.58
N ILE A 110 -7.32 -35.56 -48.36
CA ILE A 110 -7.73 -36.96 -48.16
C ILE A 110 -9.12 -37.20 -48.78
N ASP A 111 -10.08 -36.32 -48.50
CA ASP A 111 -11.46 -36.43 -49.00
C ASP A 111 -11.54 -36.28 -50.53
N ALA A 112 -10.68 -35.43 -51.11
CA ALA A 112 -10.57 -35.25 -52.56
C ALA A 112 -9.81 -36.40 -53.27
N THR A 113 -9.11 -37.27 -52.51
CA THR A 113 -8.42 -38.41 -53.09
C THR A 113 -9.44 -39.54 -53.33
N PRO A 114 -9.71 -39.94 -54.58
CA PRO A 114 -10.66 -41.01 -54.86
C PRO A 114 -10.20 -42.31 -54.17
N ALA A 115 -11.11 -42.92 -53.39
CA ALA A 115 -10.85 -44.14 -52.65
C ALA A 115 -10.44 -45.26 -53.62
N ASN A 116 -9.17 -45.67 -53.57
CA ASN A 116 -8.68 -46.82 -54.30
C ASN A 116 -8.63 -48.03 -53.34
N PRO A 117 -9.62 -48.95 -53.39
CA PRO A 117 -9.69 -50.09 -52.49
C PRO A 117 -8.49 -51.04 -52.61
N ASN A 118 -7.71 -50.97 -53.70
CA ASN A 118 -6.50 -51.77 -53.90
C ASN A 118 -5.22 -51.16 -53.29
N LYS A 119 -5.27 -49.91 -52.78
CA LYS A 119 -4.12 -49.25 -52.11
C LYS A 119 -4.17 -49.33 -50.58
N CYS A 120 -5.31 -49.70 -50.00
CA CYS A 120 -5.38 -49.98 -48.57
C CYS A 120 -4.64 -51.30 -48.29
N PHE A 121 -3.53 -51.21 -47.55
CA PHE A 121 -2.83 -52.41 -47.09
C PHE A 121 -3.80 -53.30 -46.32
N THR A 122 -4.03 -54.52 -46.81
CA THR A 122 -4.78 -55.51 -46.04
C THR A 122 -3.99 -55.88 -44.78
N ARG A 123 -4.70 -56.41 -43.77
CA ARG A 123 -4.09 -56.81 -42.49
C ARG A 123 -2.92 -57.79 -42.66
N ASP A 124 -2.91 -58.58 -43.74
CA ASP A 124 -1.78 -59.45 -44.10
C ASP A 124 -0.62 -58.71 -44.76
N MET A 125 -0.88 -57.74 -45.64
CA MET A 125 0.18 -56.97 -46.30
C MET A 125 0.94 -56.07 -45.30
N SER A 126 0.25 -55.55 -44.27
CA SER A 126 0.89 -54.75 -43.20
C SER A 126 1.78 -55.57 -42.25
N ARG A 127 1.55 -56.88 -42.11
CA ARG A 127 2.43 -57.80 -41.36
C ARG A 127 3.72 -58.09 -42.14
N ARG A 128 3.66 -58.20 -43.47
CA ARG A 128 4.83 -58.46 -44.33
C ARG A 128 5.84 -57.31 -44.32
N VAL A 129 5.38 -56.06 -44.30
CA VAL A 129 6.27 -54.87 -44.26
C VAL A 129 7.00 -54.75 -42.92
N ARG A 130 6.40 -55.19 -41.81
CA ARG A 130 7.03 -55.19 -40.47
C ARG A 130 8.03 -56.33 -40.24
N GLY A 131 8.05 -57.34 -41.11
CA GLY A 131 8.95 -58.49 -41.01
C GLY A 131 10.28 -58.32 -41.74
N VAL A 132 10.47 -57.24 -42.49
CA VAL A 132 11.76 -56.89 -43.11
C VAL A 132 12.49 -55.96 -42.15
N ARG A 133 13.15 -56.55 -41.16
CA ARG A 133 14.15 -55.89 -40.33
C ARG A 133 15.44 -56.68 -40.40
#